data_AF-T1GGZ0-F1
#
_entry.id   AF-T1GGZ0-F1
#
_cell.length_a   1.000
_cell.length_b   1.000
_cell.length_c   1.000
_cell.angle_alpha   90.00
_cell.angle_beta   90.00
_cell.angle_gamma   90.00
#
_symmetry.space_group_name_H-M   'P 1'
#
loop_
_entity.id
_entity.type
_entity.pdbx_description
1 polymer ?
#
loop_
_entity_poly.entity_id
_entity_poly.type
_entity_poly.pdbx_seq_one_letter_code
_entity_poly.pdbx_strand_id
1 'polypeptide(L)'
;MGLALEFLLNLFDPFHIIRRHFWNPFKTIAANVFDHFMNKTQDKVSTIRDVILRIGFVAFMVALIIWSAIFMYVTFYYAYMPAMSHTRPVHMQFKTCLDQGGPCSFPHAHVSLTKKQQLLMMGQAYRVQVIIDMPESIQNQELGMFMVCGELRDQESYLRGHACRTALMKYKSHLIRTISTWSLGPLYILGLKEEHERIYVEIFPRYLEERNHPITDVYIEIQSHKIQFYSVTLQITADFTD
;
A
#
# COMPACT_ATOMS: atom_id res chain seq x y z
N MET A 1 -28.76 5.89 100.51
CA MET A 1 -29.89 5.32 99.74
C MET A 1 -29.46 4.76 98.36
N GLY A 2 -28.20 4.31 98.18
CA GLY A 2 -27.73 3.71 96.92
C GLY A 2 -27.28 2.24 97.03
N LEU A 3 -26.83 1.81 98.21
CA LEU A 3 -26.30 0.46 98.46
C LEU A 3 -27.36 -0.66 98.45
N ALA A 4 -28.62 -0.38 98.82
CA ALA A 4 -29.69 -1.39 98.83
C ALA A 4 -30.27 -1.68 97.44
N LEU A 5 -30.21 -0.70 96.52
CA LEU A 5 -30.72 -0.84 95.16
C LEU A 5 -29.74 -1.62 94.26
N GLU A 6 -28.43 -1.41 94.45
CA GLU A 6 -27.38 -2.16 93.74
C GLU A 6 -27.34 -3.64 94.14
N PHE A 7 -27.64 -3.97 95.40
CA PHE A 7 -27.66 -5.36 95.85
C PHE A 7 -28.87 -6.14 95.31
N LEU A 8 -30.03 -5.48 95.17
CA LEU A 8 -31.24 -6.09 94.60
C LEU A 8 -31.11 -6.35 93.09
N LEU A 9 -30.45 -5.47 92.35
CA LEU A 9 -30.17 -5.68 90.92
C LEU A 9 -29.16 -6.81 90.69
N ASN A 10 -28.20 -7.00 91.60
CA ASN A 10 -27.24 -8.11 91.52
C ASN A 10 -27.85 -9.49 91.86
N LEU A 11 -28.97 -9.54 92.58
CA LEU A 11 -29.65 -10.82 92.90
C LEU A 11 -30.43 -11.38 91.69
N PHE A 12 -30.91 -10.50 90.80
CA PHE A 12 -31.73 -10.88 89.65
C PHE A 12 -30.91 -11.13 88.37
N ASP A 13 -29.63 -10.74 88.33
CA ASP A 13 -28.82 -10.87 87.12
C ASP A 13 -27.30 -11.05 87.42
N PRO A 14 -26.87 -12.25 87.84
CA PRO A 14 -25.49 -12.52 88.27
C PRO A 14 -24.44 -12.37 87.16
N PHE A 15 -24.88 -12.21 85.90
CA PHE A 15 -24.01 -12.06 84.73
C PHE A 15 -23.81 -10.61 84.28
N HIS A 16 -24.43 -9.61 84.93
CA HIS A 16 -24.32 -8.20 84.53
C HIS A 16 -22.88 -7.66 84.64
N ILE A 17 -22.16 -8.04 85.71
CA ILE A 17 -20.75 -7.66 85.92
C ILE A 17 -19.83 -8.32 84.87
N ILE A 18 -20.05 -9.60 84.59
CA ILE A 18 -19.25 -10.38 83.63
C ILE A 18 -19.44 -9.85 82.20
N ARG A 19 -20.68 -9.50 81.82
CA ARG A 19 -21.00 -8.92 80.52
C ARG A 19 -20.34 -7.56 80.30
N ARG A 20 -20.30 -6.72 81.32
CA ARG A 20 -19.73 -5.37 81.22
C ARG A 20 -18.19 -5.39 81.19
N HIS A 21 -17.56 -6.26 81.98
CA HIS A 21 -16.11 -6.27 82.13
C HIS A 21 -15.38 -7.10 81.06
N PHE A 22 -15.96 -8.21 80.59
CA PHE A 22 -15.29 -9.08 79.61
C PHE A 22 -15.85 -8.94 78.19
N TRP A 23 -17.17 -8.86 78.01
CA TRP A 23 -17.76 -8.94 76.67
C TRP A 23 -17.69 -7.63 75.87
N ASN A 24 -17.87 -6.48 76.52
CA ASN A 24 -17.80 -5.17 75.85
C ASN A 24 -16.39 -4.82 75.31
N PRO A 25 -15.29 -5.01 76.06
CA PRO A 25 -13.95 -4.75 75.51
C PRO A 25 -13.61 -5.74 74.39
N PHE A 26 -14.03 -7.00 74.49
CA PHE A 26 -13.76 -7.98 73.43
C PHE A 26 -14.50 -7.65 72.13
N LYS A 27 -15.77 -7.21 72.22
CA LYS A 27 -16.55 -6.76 71.06
C LYS A 27 -15.94 -5.53 70.39
N THR A 28 -15.45 -4.56 71.16
CA THR A 28 -14.84 -3.34 70.61
C THR A 28 -13.48 -3.61 69.99
N ILE A 29 -12.68 -4.52 70.57
CA ILE A 29 -11.41 -4.97 69.97
C ILE A 29 -11.67 -5.72 68.66
N ALA A 30 -12.63 -6.66 68.64
CA ALA A 30 -12.98 -7.39 67.43
C ALA A 30 -13.51 -6.47 66.31
N ALA A 31 -14.37 -5.50 66.66
CA ALA A 31 -14.87 -4.50 65.72
C ALA A 31 -13.73 -3.62 65.17
N ASN A 32 -12.86 -3.09 66.02
CA ASN A 32 -11.73 -2.26 65.59
C ASN A 32 -10.74 -3.01 64.69
N VAL A 33 -10.49 -4.29 64.96
CA VAL A 33 -9.62 -5.13 64.09
C VAL A 33 -10.29 -5.38 62.75
N PHE A 34 -11.59 -5.70 62.74
CA PHE A 34 -12.35 -5.91 61.51
C PHE A 34 -12.40 -4.65 60.64
N ASP A 35 -12.68 -3.49 61.25
CA ASP A 35 -12.69 -2.19 60.58
C ASP A 35 -11.30 -1.81 60.07
N HIS A 36 -10.24 -2.11 60.83
CA HIS A 36 -8.87 -1.87 60.37
C HIS A 36 -8.51 -2.71 59.13
N PHE A 37 -8.93 -3.98 59.08
CA PHE A 37 -8.73 -4.83 57.90
C PHE A 37 -9.58 -4.37 56.71
N MET A 38 -10.84 -3.97 56.93
CA MET A 38 -11.68 -3.50 55.82
C MET A 38 -11.25 -2.16 55.26
N ASN A 39 -10.91 -1.19 56.10
CA ASN A 39 -10.44 0.12 55.65
C ASN A 39 -9.13 -0.02 54.85
N LYS A 40 -8.19 -0.87 55.31
CA LYS A 40 -6.93 -1.14 54.57
C LYS A 40 -7.16 -1.84 53.22
N THR A 41 -8.28 -2.55 53.07
CA THR A 41 -8.65 -3.20 51.80
C THR A 41 -9.32 -2.21 50.87
N GLN A 42 -10.21 -1.35 51.37
CA GLN A 42 -10.86 -0.30 50.59
C GLN A 42 -9.87 0.77 50.10
N ASP A 43 -8.95 1.21 50.94
CA ASP A 43 -7.92 2.21 50.59
C ASP A 43 -6.96 1.70 49.51
N LYS A 44 -6.64 0.39 49.54
CA LYS A 44 -5.83 -0.23 48.50
C LYS A 44 -6.58 -0.36 47.17
N VAL A 45 -7.86 -0.73 47.22
CA VAL A 45 -8.68 -0.90 46.01
C VAL A 45 -8.94 0.45 45.33
N SER A 46 -9.20 1.52 46.08
CA SER A 46 -9.36 2.86 45.52
C SER A 46 -8.06 3.36 44.87
N THR A 47 -6.93 3.20 45.56
CA THR A 47 -5.61 3.60 45.04
C THR A 47 -5.24 2.82 43.76
N ILE A 48 -5.50 1.51 43.71
CA ILE A 48 -5.22 0.69 42.52
C ILE A 48 -6.10 1.12 41.34
N ARG A 49 -7.39 1.38 41.59
CA ARG A 49 -8.33 1.85 40.55
C ARG A 49 -7.86 3.17 39.96
N ASP A 50 -7.43 4.12 40.78
CA ASP A 50 -6.96 5.42 40.33
C ASP A 50 -5.65 5.31 39.52
N VAL A 51 -4.73 4.44 39.93
CA VAL A 51 -3.49 4.18 39.19
C VAL A 51 -3.77 3.54 37.82
N ILE A 52 -4.67 2.56 37.75
CA ILE A 52 -5.05 1.90 36.49
C ILE A 52 -5.73 2.89 35.55
N LEU A 53 -6.67 3.71 36.05
CA LEU A 53 -7.34 4.72 35.24
C LEU A 53 -6.34 5.77 34.72
N ARG A 54 -5.39 6.18 35.55
CA ARG A 54 -4.36 7.16 35.15
C ARG A 54 -3.42 6.59 34.09
N ILE A 55 -2.97 5.34 34.23
CA ILE A 55 -2.15 4.66 33.22
C ILE A 55 -2.95 4.44 31.94
N GLY A 56 -4.21 4.02 32.04
CA GLY A 56 -5.11 3.84 30.90
C GLY A 56 -5.32 5.13 30.12
N PHE A 57 -5.51 6.25 30.82
CA PHE A 57 -5.63 7.58 30.19
C PHE A 57 -4.34 8.01 29.49
N VAL A 58 -3.17 7.79 30.12
CA VAL A 58 -1.87 8.08 29.50
C VAL A 58 -1.65 7.21 28.26
N ALA A 59 -1.94 5.91 28.33
CA ALA A 59 -1.82 5.00 27.20
C ALA A 59 -2.78 5.38 26.06
N PHE A 60 -4.00 5.79 26.38
CA PHE A 60 -4.97 6.28 25.40
C PHE A 60 -4.49 7.57 24.73
N MET A 61 -3.93 8.52 25.48
CA MET A 61 -3.35 9.73 24.91
C MET A 61 -2.16 9.44 23.99
N VAL A 62 -1.27 8.52 24.37
CA VAL A 62 -0.15 8.08 23.51
C VAL A 62 -0.68 7.43 22.23
N ALA A 63 -1.70 6.56 22.35
CA ALA A 63 -2.33 5.94 21.19
C ALA A 63 -2.96 6.98 20.25
N LEU A 64 -3.63 8.00 20.78
CA LEU A 64 -4.20 9.10 19.99
C LEU A 64 -3.12 9.93 19.29
N ILE A 65 -1.99 10.19 19.95
CA ILE A 65 -0.85 10.90 19.34
C ILE A 65 -0.25 10.08 18.19
N ILE A 66 -0.06 8.77 18.38
CA ILE A 66 0.46 7.89 17.33
C ILE A 66 -0.53 7.83 16.16
N TRP A 67 -1.82 7.68 16.45
CA TRP A 67 -2.85 7.60 15.43
C TRP A 67 -2.97 8.89 14.61
N SER A 68 -2.91 10.05 15.27
CA SER A 68 -2.92 11.35 14.58
C SER A 68 -1.65 11.57 13.75
N ALA A 69 -0.48 11.12 14.22
CA ALA A 69 0.76 11.18 13.45
C ALA A 69 0.69 10.33 12.17
N ILE A 70 0.20 9.09 12.27
CA ILE A 70 -0.01 8.21 11.11
C ILE A 70 -1.02 8.83 10.14
N PHE A 71 -2.15 9.32 10.65
CA PHE A 71 -3.18 9.95 9.83
C PHE A 71 -2.65 11.18 9.08
N MET A 72 -1.91 12.05 9.77
CA MET A 72 -1.30 13.25 9.17
C MET A 72 -0.27 12.86 8.10
N TYR A 73 0.58 11.86 8.35
CA TYR A 73 1.56 11.37 7.39
C TYR A 73 0.89 10.83 6.13
N VAL A 74 -0.11 9.96 6.27
CA VAL A 74 -0.87 9.39 5.15
C VAL A 74 -1.55 10.49 4.35
N THR A 75 -2.19 11.46 5.03
CA THR A 75 -2.86 12.59 4.38
C THR A 75 -1.86 13.42 3.58
N PHE A 76 -0.70 13.75 4.16
CA PHE A 76 0.34 14.51 3.47
C PHE A 76 0.88 13.75 2.24
N TYR A 77 1.17 12.47 2.42
CA TYR A 77 1.67 11.61 1.33
C TYR A 77 0.71 11.61 0.13
N TYR A 78 -0.58 11.39 0.36
CA TYR A 78 -1.56 11.35 -0.73
C TYR A 78 -1.99 12.73 -1.26
N ALA A 79 -1.93 13.79 -0.44
CA ALA A 79 -2.30 15.14 -0.88
C ALA A 79 -1.20 15.81 -1.72
N TYR A 80 0.07 15.55 -1.40
CA TYR A 80 1.20 16.27 -1.99
C TYR A 80 2.07 15.45 -2.92
N MET A 81 2.07 14.11 -2.85
CA MET A 81 2.92 13.31 -3.74
C MET A 81 2.15 13.05 -5.06
N PRO A 82 2.44 13.79 -6.16
CA PRO A 82 1.81 13.51 -7.44
C PRO A 82 2.31 12.18 -7.99
N ALA A 83 1.56 11.59 -8.92
CA ALA A 83 2.03 10.43 -9.65
C ALA A 83 3.29 10.81 -10.47
N MET A 84 4.45 10.27 -10.10
CA MET A 84 5.76 10.54 -10.73
C MET A 84 5.89 9.95 -12.15
N SER A 85 4.93 9.14 -12.57
CA SER A 85 4.91 8.49 -13.88
C SER A 85 3.51 8.47 -14.46
N HIS A 86 3.37 8.91 -15.70
CA HIS A 86 2.13 8.82 -16.45
C HIS A 86 2.17 7.60 -17.36
N THR A 87 1.24 6.66 -17.14
CA THR A 87 1.04 5.50 -18.01
C THR A 87 -0.19 5.72 -18.89
N ARG A 88 -0.06 5.42 -20.18
CA ARG A 88 -1.15 5.51 -21.17
C ARG A 88 -1.23 4.21 -21.97
N PRO A 89 -2.42 3.61 -22.09
CA PRO A 89 -2.60 2.44 -22.93
C PRO A 89 -2.38 2.84 -24.40
N VAL A 90 -1.70 1.98 -25.15
CA VAL A 90 -1.39 2.16 -26.57
C VAL A 90 -2.21 1.14 -27.35
N HIS A 91 -3.21 1.63 -28.09
CA HIS A 91 -4.06 0.78 -28.91
C HIS A 91 -3.45 0.62 -30.30
N MET A 92 -2.68 -0.46 -30.48
CA MET A 92 -2.05 -0.81 -31.75
C MET A 92 -3.08 -1.17 -32.81
N GLN A 93 -2.87 -0.64 -34.02
CA GLN A 93 -3.67 -0.89 -35.20
C GLN A 93 -2.75 -1.45 -36.30
N PHE A 94 -3.29 -2.35 -37.12
CA PHE A 94 -2.60 -2.90 -38.27
C PHE A 94 -3.60 -3.13 -39.40
N LYS A 95 -3.12 -3.08 -40.64
CA LYS A 95 -3.90 -3.43 -41.83
C LYS A 95 -3.74 -4.93 -42.08
N THR A 96 -4.84 -5.64 -42.28
CA THR A 96 -4.83 -7.06 -42.63
C THR A 96 -4.62 -7.25 -44.13
N CYS A 97 -3.80 -8.22 -44.52
CA CYS A 97 -3.70 -8.65 -45.91
C CYS A 97 -4.90 -9.53 -46.28
N LEU A 98 -5.49 -9.30 -47.45
CA LEU A 98 -6.55 -10.16 -48.00
C LEU A 98 -6.02 -11.57 -48.36
N ASP A 99 -4.75 -11.69 -48.76
CA ASP A 99 -4.23 -12.93 -49.34
C ASP A 99 -3.64 -13.92 -48.32
N GLN A 100 -3.17 -13.46 -47.15
CA GLN A 100 -2.38 -14.29 -46.21
C GLN A 100 -2.92 -14.34 -44.78
N GLY A 101 -4.08 -13.74 -44.49
CA GLY A 101 -4.70 -13.82 -43.16
C GLY A 101 -3.86 -13.24 -42.01
N GLY A 102 -2.87 -12.38 -42.31
CA GLY A 102 -1.94 -11.78 -41.36
C GLY A 102 -1.79 -10.26 -41.53
N PRO A 103 -1.01 -9.60 -40.64
CA PRO A 103 -0.79 -8.15 -40.70
C PRO A 103 0.13 -7.76 -41.86
N CYS A 104 -0.42 -6.96 -42.78
CA CYS A 104 0.28 -6.38 -43.94
C CYS A 104 1.15 -5.19 -43.56
N SER A 105 0.69 -4.38 -42.62
CA SER A 105 1.47 -3.27 -42.07
C SER A 105 2.06 -3.65 -40.72
N PHE A 106 3.12 -2.95 -40.34
CA PHE A 106 3.58 -2.98 -38.96
C PHE A 106 2.49 -2.44 -38.03
N PRO A 107 2.32 -3.05 -36.83
CA PRO A 107 1.43 -2.53 -35.82
C PRO A 107 1.92 -1.16 -35.36
N HIS A 108 1.03 -0.17 -35.47
CA HIS A 108 1.31 1.21 -35.13
C HIS A 108 0.15 1.83 -34.34
N ALA A 109 0.46 2.84 -33.54
CA ALA A 109 -0.53 3.56 -32.74
C ALA A 109 -0.16 5.03 -32.60
N HIS A 110 -1.18 5.87 -32.55
CA HIS A 110 -1.09 7.27 -32.14
C HIS A 110 -1.62 7.41 -30.71
N VAL A 111 -0.83 8.01 -29.83
CA VAL A 111 -1.19 8.26 -28.44
C VAL A 111 -1.20 9.76 -28.21
N SER A 112 -2.42 10.31 -28.20
CA SER A 112 -2.61 11.72 -27.87
C SER A 112 -2.35 11.98 -26.38
N LEU A 113 -1.36 12.83 -26.09
CA LEU A 113 -1.13 13.41 -24.76
C LEU A 113 -2.12 14.58 -24.61
N THR A 114 -3.11 14.43 -23.72
CA THR A 114 -4.31 15.28 -23.61
C THR A 114 -4.08 16.79 -23.77
N LYS A 115 -4.93 17.47 -24.55
CA LYS A 115 -4.91 18.92 -24.81
C LYS A 115 -5.13 19.85 -23.60
N LYS A 116 -5.63 19.36 -22.46
CA LYS A 116 -6.19 20.23 -21.38
C LYS A 116 -5.29 20.42 -20.17
N GLN A 117 -4.27 19.58 -19.99
CA GLN A 117 -3.29 19.71 -18.91
C GLN A 117 -1.95 19.37 -19.54
N GLN A 118 -1.05 20.34 -19.55
CA GLN A 118 0.31 20.18 -20.00
C GLN A 118 0.98 19.10 -19.12
N LEU A 119 0.94 17.85 -19.59
CA LEU A 119 1.44 16.68 -18.84
C LEU A 119 2.94 16.77 -18.58
N LEU A 120 3.65 17.52 -19.43
CA LEU A 120 5.10 17.68 -19.43
C LEU A 120 5.43 19.13 -19.02
N MET A 121 6.05 19.28 -17.85
CA MET A 121 6.56 20.54 -17.34
C MET A 121 7.76 21.00 -18.17
N MET A 122 7.86 22.31 -18.39
CA MET A 122 8.95 22.89 -19.17
C MET A 122 10.29 22.76 -18.44
N GLY A 123 11.36 22.43 -19.18
CA GLY A 123 12.73 22.35 -18.66
C GLY A 123 13.04 21.10 -17.85
N GLN A 124 12.07 20.21 -17.65
CA GLN A 124 12.28 18.91 -17.03
C GLN A 124 12.65 17.86 -18.08
N ALA A 125 13.61 17.00 -17.74
CA ALA A 125 13.94 15.84 -18.55
C ALA A 125 12.90 14.73 -18.35
N TYR A 126 12.45 14.14 -19.44
CA TYR A 126 11.53 13.01 -19.45
C TYR A 126 12.17 11.78 -20.06
N ARG A 127 11.98 10.65 -19.39
CA ARG A 127 12.27 9.32 -19.91
C ARG A 127 10.99 8.71 -20.48
N VAL A 128 11.02 8.40 -21.77
CA VAL A 128 9.90 7.81 -22.50
C VAL A 128 10.19 6.34 -22.75
N GLN A 129 9.41 5.46 -22.13
CA GLN A 129 9.54 4.02 -22.26
C GLN A 129 8.25 3.38 -22.75
N VAL A 130 8.37 2.36 -23.58
CA VAL A 130 7.25 1.55 -24.06
C VAL A 130 7.35 0.18 -23.39
N ILE A 131 6.24 -0.23 -22.79
CA ILE A 131 6.08 -1.52 -22.13
C ILE A 131 5.22 -2.39 -23.04
N ILE A 132 5.78 -3.51 -23.50
CA ILE A 132 5.09 -4.47 -24.35
C ILE A 132 4.82 -5.71 -23.52
N ASP A 133 3.55 -6.06 -23.36
CA ASP A 133 3.13 -7.28 -22.67
C ASP A 133 2.85 -8.38 -23.70
N MET A 134 3.64 -9.46 -23.68
CA MET A 134 3.60 -10.51 -24.70
C MET A 134 3.57 -11.91 -24.10
N PRO A 135 2.87 -12.87 -24.74
CA PRO A 135 2.92 -14.27 -24.33
C PRO A 135 4.27 -14.92 -24.67
N GLU A 136 4.64 -15.96 -23.91
CA GLU A 136 5.78 -16.84 -24.22
C GLU A 136 5.44 -17.85 -25.34
N SER A 137 4.90 -17.39 -26.47
CA SER A 137 4.58 -18.24 -27.62
C SER A 137 5.82 -18.68 -28.39
N ILE A 138 5.74 -19.80 -29.11
CA ILE A 138 6.83 -20.29 -29.96
C ILE A 138 7.17 -19.25 -31.03
N GLN A 139 6.16 -18.58 -31.58
CA GLN A 139 6.32 -17.53 -32.59
C GLN A 139 7.10 -16.32 -32.05
N ASN A 140 6.82 -15.89 -30.81
CA ASN A 140 7.55 -14.79 -30.17
C ASN A 140 8.98 -15.18 -29.79
N GLN A 141 9.20 -16.44 -29.40
CA GLN A 141 10.54 -16.95 -29.08
C GLN A 141 11.44 -17.03 -30.31
N GLU A 142 10.88 -17.44 -31.46
CA GLU A 142 11.59 -17.53 -32.74
C GLU A 142 11.73 -16.18 -33.44
N LEU A 143 11.02 -15.14 -32.99
CA LEU A 143 11.06 -13.81 -33.59
C LEU A 143 12.46 -13.18 -33.54
N GLY A 144 13.23 -13.45 -32.49
CA GLY A 144 14.53 -12.84 -32.27
C GLY A 144 14.43 -11.35 -31.97
N MET A 145 15.44 -10.59 -32.42
CA MET A 145 15.47 -9.13 -32.22
C MET A 145 14.45 -8.43 -33.11
N PHE A 146 13.68 -7.52 -32.54
CA PHE A 146 12.75 -6.66 -33.27
C PHE A 146 13.00 -5.19 -32.92
N MET A 147 12.59 -4.27 -33.78
CA MET A 147 12.72 -2.83 -33.51
C MET A 147 11.40 -2.22 -33.07
N VAL A 148 11.49 -1.28 -32.14
CA VAL A 148 10.40 -0.42 -31.68
C VAL A 148 10.80 1.01 -31.97
N CYS A 149 10.03 1.70 -32.78
CA CYS A 149 10.24 3.10 -33.14
C CYS A 149 9.20 3.98 -32.47
N GLY A 150 9.64 5.13 -31.97
CA GLY A 150 8.78 6.15 -31.39
C GLY A 150 9.06 7.50 -32.03
N GLU A 151 7.99 8.20 -32.38
CA GLU A 151 8.00 9.54 -32.93
C GLU A 151 7.20 10.48 -32.03
N LEU A 152 7.78 11.64 -31.75
CA LEU A 152 7.16 12.70 -30.97
C LEU A 152 6.67 13.78 -31.93
N ARG A 153 5.37 14.07 -31.89
CA ARG A 153 4.70 15.01 -32.80
C ARG A 153 4.04 16.15 -32.03
N ASP A 154 4.19 17.34 -32.58
CA ASP A 154 3.59 18.58 -32.09
C ASP A 154 2.10 18.67 -32.48
N GLN A 155 1.39 19.70 -32.02
CA GLN A 155 0.00 20.01 -32.38
C GLN A 155 -0.21 20.14 -33.89
N GLU A 156 0.78 20.70 -34.58
CA GLU A 156 0.81 20.86 -36.04
C GLU A 156 1.26 19.57 -36.76
N SER A 157 1.40 18.45 -36.03
CA SER A 157 1.84 17.15 -36.53
C SER A 157 3.26 17.11 -37.08
N TYR A 158 4.07 18.14 -36.82
CA TYR A 158 5.50 18.15 -37.13
C TYR A 158 6.29 17.18 -36.25
N LEU A 159 7.23 16.47 -36.87
CA LEU A 159 8.14 15.55 -36.19
C LEU A 159 9.17 16.33 -35.38
N ARG A 160 9.19 16.13 -34.06
CA ARG A 160 10.17 16.75 -33.14
C ARG A 160 11.26 15.80 -32.70
N GLY A 161 10.94 14.53 -32.59
CA GLY A 161 11.89 13.48 -32.24
C GLY A 161 11.51 12.18 -32.89
N HIS A 162 12.50 11.44 -33.37
CA HIS A 162 12.35 10.09 -33.91
C HIS A 162 13.48 9.24 -33.34
N ALA A 163 13.14 8.10 -32.75
CA ALA A 163 14.13 7.15 -32.27
C ALA A 163 13.61 5.72 -32.42
N CYS A 164 14.50 4.84 -32.86
CA CYS A 164 14.26 3.40 -32.92
C CYS A 164 15.19 2.67 -31.95
N ARG A 165 14.65 1.67 -31.27
CA ARG A 165 15.36 0.82 -30.31
C ARG A 165 15.09 -0.64 -30.60
N THR A 166 16.14 -1.44 -30.52
CA THR A 166 16.04 -2.89 -30.60
C THR A 166 15.56 -3.44 -29.27
N ALA A 167 14.67 -4.41 -29.33
CA ALA A 167 14.18 -5.17 -28.19
C ALA A 167 14.23 -6.67 -28.50
N LEU A 168 14.35 -7.47 -27.45
CA LEU A 168 14.43 -8.91 -27.53
C LEU A 168 13.72 -9.52 -26.32
N MET A 169 12.90 -10.55 -26.56
CA MET A 169 12.30 -11.34 -25.49
C MET A 169 13.40 -12.08 -24.71
N LYS A 170 13.29 -12.15 -23.37
CA LYS A 170 14.35 -12.80 -22.58
C LYS A 170 14.44 -14.27 -22.96
N TYR A 171 15.61 -14.66 -23.44
CA TYR A 171 15.87 -16.04 -23.79
C TYR A 171 15.82 -16.92 -22.54
N LYS A 172 15.04 -18.00 -22.63
CA LYS A 172 15.01 -19.10 -21.65
C LYS A 172 15.29 -20.40 -22.38
N SER A 173 16.18 -21.24 -21.83
CA SER A 173 16.43 -22.56 -22.38
C SER A 173 15.20 -23.48 -22.24
N HIS A 174 15.10 -24.51 -23.07
CA HIS A 174 14.00 -25.47 -22.98
C HIS A 174 13.94 -26.14 -21.59
N LEU A 175 15.10 -26.47 -21.02
CA LEU A 175 15.18 -27.09 -19.69
C LEU A 175 14.65 -26.16 -18.59
N ILE A 176 15.08 -24.89 -18.56
CA ILE A 176 14.61 -23.97 -17.51
C ILE A 176 13.12 -23.70 -17.63
N ARG A 177 12.60 -23.64 -18.86
CA ARG A 177 11.15 -23.49 -19.10
C ARG A 177 10.39 -24.68 -18.50
N THR A 178 10.75 -25.91 -18.83
CA THR A 178 10.10 -27.12 -18.30
C THR A 178 10.17 -27.19 -16.78
N ILE A 179 11.33 -26.90 -16.18
CA ILE A 179 11.47 -26.87 -14.72
C ILE A 179 10.58 -25.79 -14.11
N SER A 180 10.51 -24.60 -14.71
CA SER A 180 9.70 -23.49 -14.21
C SER A 180 8.19 -23.77 -14.33
N THR A 181 7.75 -24.32 -15.45
CA THR A 181 6.34 -24.70 -15.68
C THR A 181 5.93 -25.83 -14.76
N TRP A 182 6.82 -26.80 -14.48
CA TRP A 182 6.52 -27.88 -13.54
C TRP A 182 6.49 -27.39 -12.09
N SER A 183 7.49 -26.61 -11.67
CA SER A 183 7.57 -26.06 -10.31
C SER A 183 6.44 -25.08 -9.99
N LEU A 184 5.98 -24.31 -10.98
CA LEU A 184 4.90 -23.32 -10.82
C LEU A 184 3.55 -23.81 -11.37
N GLY A 185 3.49 -25.06 -11.82
CA GLY A 185 2.31 -25.68 -12.44
C GLY A 185 1.03 -25.52 -11.64
N PRO A 186 1.03 -25.78 -10.32
CA PRO A 186 -0.16 -25.59 -9.49
C PRO A 186 -0.69 -24.15 -9.52
N LEU A 187 0.19 -23.14 -9.57
CA LEU A 187 -0.21 -21.73 -9.62
C LEU A 187 -0.82 -21.35 -10.97
N TYR A 188 -0.30 -21.90 -12.07
CA TYR A 188 -0.85 -21.68 -13.42
C TYR A 188 -2.23 -22.32 -13.56
N ILE A 189 -2.42 -23.55 -13.08
CA ILE A 189 -3.71 -24.27 -13.15
C ILE A 189 -4.78 -23.55 -12.31
N LEU A 190 -4.40 -23.05 -11.14
CA LEU A 190 -5.30 -22.28 -10.27
C LEU A 190 -5.56 -20.85 -10.79
N GLY A 191 -4.94 -20.44 -11.90
CA GLY A 191 -5.08 -19.08 -12.46
C GLY A 191 -4.49 -17.98 -11.57
N LEU A 192 -3.64 -18.34 -10.60
CA LEU A 192 -2.96 -17.38 -9.72
C LEU A 192 -1.76 -16.72 -10.43
N LYS A 193 -1.28 -17.35 -11.50
CA LYS A 193 -0.19 -16.86 -12.33
C LYS A 193 -0.50 -17.13 -13.80
N GLU A 194 -0.09 -16.21 -14.67
CA GLU A 194 -0.21 -16.33 -16.12
C GLU A 194 1.18 -16.33 -16.78
N GLU A 195 1.27 -16.93 -17.96
CA GLU A 195 2.51 -16.98 -18.77
C GLU A 195 2.58 -15.79 -19.72
N HIS A 196 2.97 -14.63 -19.19
CA HIS A 196 3.26 -13.43 -19.97
C HIS A 196 4.59 -12.81 -19.55
N GLU A 197 5.25 -12.13 -20.48
CA GLU A 197 6.49 -11.40 -20.27
C GLU A 197 6.32 -9.94 -20.66
N ARG A 198 6.74 -9.04 -19.76
CA ARG A 198 6.76 -7.59 -20.02
C ARG A 198 8.16 -7.14 -20.42
N ILE A 199 8.27 -6.56 -21.60
CA ILE A 199 9.51 -5.98 -22.11
C ILE A 199 9.44 -4.46 -22.00
N TYR A 200 10.46 -3.89 -21.39
CA TYR A 200 10.61 -2.44 -21.21
C TYR A 200 11.62 -1.94 -22.24
N VAL A 201 11.18 -1.03 -23.10
CA VAL A 201 12.01 -0.44 -24.16
C VAL A 201 12.08 1.07 -23.95
N GLU A 202 13.24 1.56 -23.54
CA GLU A 202 13.49 2.99 -23.36
C GLU A 202 13.78 3.65 -24.72
N ILE A 203 12.77 4.30 -25.31
CA ILE A 203 12.89 4.95 -26.61
C ILE A 203 13.76 6.20 -26.49
N PHE A 204 13.34 7.12 -25.62
CA PHE A 204 14.06 8.35 -25.32
C PHE A 204 14.50 8.33 -23.85
N PRO A 205 15.81 8.20 -23.57
CA PRO A 205 16.30 8.17 -22.19
C PRO A 205 16.18 9.54 -21.52
N ARG A 206 16.46 10.62 -22.26
CA ARG A 206 16.41 12.00 -21.78
C ARG A 206 15.86 12.92 -22.87
N TYR A 207 14.55 13.16 -22.86
CA TYR A 207 13.88 14.10 -23.74
C TYR A 207 13.60 15.42 -22.99
N LEU A 208 13.91 16.56 -23.61
CA LEU A 208 13.67 17.89 -23.05
C LEU A 208 12.53 18.55 -23.80
N GLU A 209 11.50 18.98 -23.07
CA GLU A 209 10.35 19.67 -23.64
C GLU A 209 10.71 21.12 -24.04
N GLU A 210 10.46 21.50 -25.29
CA GLU A 210 10.66 22.86 -25.78
C GLU A 210 9.42 23.74 -25.56
N ARG A 211 9.62 25.01 -25.19
CA ARG A 211 8.52 25.95 -24.89
C ARG A 211 7.60 26.24 -26.07
N ASN A 212 8.14 26.30 -27.27
CA ASN A 212 7.40 26.80 -28.44
C ASN A 212 6.55 25.72 -29.11
N HIS A 213 6.83 24.45 -28.85
CA HIS A 213 6.31 23.32 -29.61
C HIS A 213 6.09 22.11 -28.71
N PRO A 214 5.03 22.11 -27.87
CA PRO A 214 4.78 21.03 -26.95
C PRO A 214 4.32 19.74 -27.67
N ILE A 215 4.81 18.59 -27.25
CA ILE A 215 4.37 17.30 -27.80
C ILE A 215 2.92 17.05 -27.43
N THR A 216 2.12 16.68 -28.43
CA THR A 216 0.72 16.31 -28.22
C THR A 216 0.36 14.93 -28.73
N ASP A 217 1.16 14.35 -29.62
CA ASP A 217 0.95 12.99 -30.11
C ASP A 217 2.27 12.22 -30.09
N VAL A 218 2.19 10.97 -29.67
CA VAL A 218 3.30 10.02 -29.72
C VAL A 218 2.90 8.89 -30.65
N TYR A 219 3.60 8.77 -31.76
CA TYR A 219 3.43 7.67 -32.70
C TYR A 219 4.41 6.56 -32.35
N ILE A 220 3.90 5.34 -32.14
CA ILE A 220 4.71 4.17 -31.81
C ILE A 220 4.47 3.13 -32.89
N GLU A 221 5.54 2.51 -33.38
CA GLU A 221 5.51 1.45 -34.37
C GLU A 221 6.42 0.30 -33.92
N ILE A 222 5.93 -0.94 -34.01
CA ILE A 222 6.76 -2.13 -33.77
C ILE A 222 7.04 -2.79 -35.12
N GLN A 223 8.31 -2.85 -35.50
CA GLN A 223 8.74 -3.38 -36.79
C GLN A 223 8.83 -4.90 -36.78
N SER A 224 7.67 -5.55 -36.70
CA SER A 224 7.51 -6.99 -36.88
C SER A 224 6.10 -7.36 -37.30
N HIS A 225 5.98 -8.26 -38.28
CA HIS A 225 4.69 -8.81 -38.72
C HIS A 225 4.27 -10.07 -37.95
N LYS A 226 5.21 -10.72 -37.26
CA LYS A 226 4.96 -12.01 -36.59
C LYS A 226 4.85 -11.88 -35.07
N ILE A 227 5.04 -10.68 -34.53
CA ILE A 227 4.96 -10.43 -33.09
C ILE A 227 3.53 -10.59 -32.59
N GLN A 228 3.39 -11.25 -31.45
CA GLN A 228 2.13 -11.40 -30.74
C GLN A 228 2.27 -10.69 -29.39
N PHE A 229 1.31 -9.83 -29.04
CA PHE A 229 1.29 -9.11 -27.78
C PHE A 229 -0.15 -8.93 -27.31
N TYR A 230 -0.34 -8.82 -25.99
CA TYR A 230 -1.65 -8.56 -25.38
C TYR A 230 -1.94 -7.08 -25.30
N SER A 231 -0.96 -6.30 -24.82
CA SER A 231 -1.12 -4.87 -24.64
C SER A 231 0.22 -4.15 -24.80
N VAL A 232 0.13 -2.88 -25.18
CA VAL A 232 1.27 -1.97 -25.18
C VAL A 232 0.91 -0.77 -24.33
N THR A 233 1.84 -0.32 -23.50
CA THR A 233 1.65 0.82 -22.61
C THR A 233 2.80 1.80 -22.80
N LEU A 234 2.48 3.07 -23.02
CA LEU A 234 3.44 4.16 -23.01
C LEU A 234 3.58 4.66 -21.58
N GLN A 235 4.79 4.66 -21.05
CA GLN A 235 5.10 5.22 -19.75
C GLN A 235 6.07 6.39 -19.92
N ILE A 236 5.67 7.55 -19.42
CA ILE A 236 6.49 8.76 -19.38
C ILE A 236 6.81 9.04 -17.93
N THR A 237 8.11 9.02 -17.61
CA THR A 237 8.61 9.23 -16.24
C THR A 237 9.49 10.46 -16.24
N ALA A 238 9.25 11.35 -15.27
CA ALA A 238 10.12 12.47 -15.00
C ALA A 238 11.49 11.98 -14.53
N ASP A 239 12.56 12.48 -15.15
CA ASP A 239 13.93 12.28 -14.68
C ASP A 239 14.37 13.49 -13.87
N PHE A 240 14.84 13.25 -12.64
CA PHE A 240 15.24 14.28 -11.68
C PHE A 240 16.75 14.26 -11.41
N THR A 241 17.53 13.50 -12.18
CA THR A 241 18.98 13.53 -12.05
C THR A 241 19.54 14.76 -12.77
N ASP A 242 19.94 15.76 -11.98
CA ASP A 242 20.80 16.87 -12.39
C ASP A 242 22.25 16.41 -12.62
#